data_AF-A0A3M1M674-F1
#
_entry.id   AF-A0A3M1M674-F1
#
_cell.length_a   1.000
_cell.length_b   1.000
_cell.length_c   1.000
_cell.angle_alpha   90.00
_cell.angle_beta   90.00
_cell.angle_gamma   90.00
#
_symmetry.space_group_name_H-M   'P 1'
#
loop_
_entity.id
_entity.type
_entity.pdbx_description
1 polymer ?
#
loop_
_entity_poly.entity_id
_entity_poly.type
_entity_poly.pdbx_seq_one_letter_code
_entity_poly.pdbx_strand_id
1 'polypeptide(L)'
;MSEVKSIETVWIPMPDGVKLAARLWLPEGAEQTPVPAILEYIPYRRRDRTRLRDESMHPRLAAAGYACLRVDMRGSGDSEGVM
;
A
#
# COMPACT_ATOMS: atom_id res chain seq x y z
N MET A 1 -9.11 18.93 4.48
CA MET A 1 -8.29 17.81 3.96
C MET A 1 -9.26 16.92 3.20
N SER A 2 -8.92 16.48 1.98
CA SER A 2 -9.74 15.53 1.23
C SER A 2 -9.89 14.22 2.00
N GLU A 3 -11.03 13.55 1.83
CA GLU A 3 -11.26 12.26 2.46
C GLU A 3 -10.32 11.21 1.85
N VAL A 4 -9.73 10.36 2.69
CA VAL A 4 -8.79 9.31 2.27
C VAL A 4 -9.39 7.95 2.57
N LYS A 5 -9.58 7.15 1.52
CA LYS A 5 -9.99 5.75 1.65
C LYS A 5 -8.75 4.90 1.90
N SER A 6 -8.72 4.21 3.04
CA SER A 6 -7.67 3.22 3.32
C SER A 6 -8.21 1.80 3.15
N ILE A 7 -7.48 0.99 2.39
CA ILE A 7 -7.77 -0.44 2.21
C ILE A 7 -6.65 -1.22 2.88
N GLU A 8 -6.99 -1.88 4.00
CA GLU A 8 -6.02 -2.58 4.84
C GLU A 8 -5.25 -3.66 4.09
N THR A 9 -5.88 -4.37 3.14
CA THR A 9 -5.21 -5.38 2.32
C THR A 9 -5.78 -5.40 0.91
N VAL A 10 -4.87 -5.26 -0.05
CA VAL A 10 -5.07 -5.60 -1.46
C VAL A 10 -4.03 -6.65 -1.84
N TRP A 11 -4.43 -7.57 -2.71
CA TRP A 11 -3.57 -8.66 -3.19
C TRP A 11 -3.12 -8.38 -4.62
N ILE A 12 -1.82 -8.45 -4.85
CA ILE A 12 -1.21 -8.26 -6.18
C ILE A 12 -0.78 -9.64 -6.69
N PRO A 13 -1.48 -10.21 -7.68
CA PRO A 13 -1.09 -11.49 -8.27
C PRO A 13 0.18 -11.31 -9.12
N MET A 14 1.13 -12.22 -8.97
CA MET A 14 2.36 -12.26 -9.76
C MET A 14 2.29 -13.34 -10.84
N PRO A 15 3.11 -13.26 -11.91
CA PRO A 15 3.09 -14.23 -13.01
C PRO A 15 3.34 -15.68 -12.61
N ASP A 16 3.99 -15.91 -11.47
CA ASP A 16 4.29 -17.23 -10.92
C ASP A 16 3.23 -17.74 -9.93
N GLY A 17 2.06 -17.09 -9.87
CA GLY A 17 0.91 -17.49 -9.05
C GLY A 17 0.96 -17.00 -7.61
N VAL A 18 2.09 -16.42 -7.18
CA VAL A 18 2.31 -15.90 -5.84
C VAL A 18 1.59 -14.56 -5.66
N LYS A 19 1.06 -14.31 -4.47
CA LYS A 19 0.36 -13.06 -4.13
C LYS A 19 1.17 -12.20 -3.20
N LEU A 20 1.38 -10.94 -3.58
CA LEU A 20 1.94 -9.93 -2.70
C LEU A 20 0.83 -9.21 -1.95
N ALA A 21 1.03 -8.99 -0.65
CA ALA A 21 0.13 -8.21 0.18
C ALA A 21 0.53 -6.74 0.17
N ALA A 22 -0.45 -5.86 -0.02
CA ALA A 22 -0.22 -4.43 0.02
C ALA A 22 -1.32 -3.69 0.76
N ARG A 23 -0.95 -2.58 1.40
CA ARG A 23 -1.91 -1.62 1.95
C ARG A 23 -2.01 -0.43 1.03
N LEU A 24 -3.23 0.05 0.82
CA LEU A 24 -3.52 1.12 -0.11
C LEU A 24 -4.19 2.30 0.61
N TRP A 25 -3.74 3.52 0.31
CA TRP A 25 -4.42 4.75 0.65
C TRP A 25 -4.74 5.51 -0.64
N LEU A 26 -6.01 5.80 -0.85
CA LEU A 26 -6.52 6.48 -2.04
C LEU A 26 -7.12 7.82 -1.65
N PRO A 27 -6.82 8.90 -2.40
CA PRO A 27 -7.65 10.09 -2.37
C PRO A 27 -9.08 9.76 -2.81
N GLU A 28 -10.06 10.49 -2.30
CA GLU A 28 -11.44 10.43 -2.78
C GLU A 28 -11.51 10.62 -4.31
N GLY A 29 -12.33 9.81 -4.99
CA GLY A 29 -12.52 9.88 -6.45
C GLY A 29 -11.39 9.28 -7.30
N ALA A 30 -10.27 8.83 -6.70
CA ALA A 30 -9.13 8.26 -7.45
C ALA A 30 -9.46 7.01 -8.28
N GLU A 31 -10.56 6.31 -7.97
CA GLU A 31 -11.06 5.17 -8.76
C GLU A 31 -11.67 5.60 -10.11
N GLN A 32 -12.19 6.83 -10.20
CA GLN A 32 -12.84 7.38 -11.40
C GLN A 32 -11.91 8.33 -12.16
N THR A 33 -11.10 9.09 -11.42
CA THR A 33 -10.09 10.01 -11.96
C THR A 33 -8.73 9.60 -11.42
N PRO A 34 -7.98 8.76 -12.16
CA PRO A 34 -6.69 8.26 -11.71
C PRO A 34 -5.71 9.37 -11.35
N VAL A 35 -4.95 9.14 -10.29
CA VAL A 35 -3.93 10.05 -9.78
C VAL A 35 -2.55 9.40 -9.83
N PRO A 36 -1.45 10.17 -9.77
CA PRO A 36 -0.11 9.60 -9.61
C PRO A 36 0.00 8.73 -8.36
N ALA A 37 0.82 7.68 -8.43
CA ALA A 37 1.01 6.73 -7.33
C ALA A 37 2.43 6.76 -6.76
N ILE A 38 2.54 6.61 -5.45
CA ILE A 38 3.78 6.40 -4.70
C ILE A 38 3.77 4.96 -4.20
N LEU A 39 4.83 4.21 -4.54
CA LEU A 39 5.00 2.81 -4.18
C LEU A 39 6.17 2.66 -3.19
N GLU A 40 5.90 2.08 -2.02
CA GLU A 40 6.94 1.66 -1.07
C GLU A 40 7.02 0.12 -1.03
N TYR A 41 8.13 -0.44 -1.50
CA TYR A 41 8.41 -1.88 -1.58
C TYR A 41 9.60 -2.22 -0.68
N ILE A 42 9.35 -2.66 0.56
CA ILE A 42 10.41 -2.90 1.57
C ILE A 42 10.12 -4.16 2.42
N PRO A 43 11.15 -4.80 3.02
CA PRO A 43 11.03 -6.13 3.64
C PRO A 43 10.44 -6.11 5.05
N TYR A 44 10.01 -4.95 5.56
CA TYR A 44 9.75 -4.74 6.99
C TYR A 44 8.27 -4.85 7.36
N ARG A 45 7.56 -5.89 6.87
CA ARG A 45 6.20 -6.30 7.26
C ARG A 45 5.26 -5.12 7.59
N ARG A 46 4.39 -4.71 6.66
CA ARG A 46 3.50 -3.53 6.73
C ARG A 46 2.60 -3.46 7.96
N ARG A 47 2.39 -4.59 8.66
CA ARG A 47 1.56 -4.67 9.87
C ARG A 47 2.36 -4.55 11.18
N ASP A 48 3.69 -4.53 11.11
CA ASP A 48 4.55 -4.60 12.30
C ASP A 48 5.04 -3.18 12.69
N ARG A 49 6.31 -3.05 13.09
CA ARG A 49 6.90 -1.83 13.67
C ARG A 49 6.81 -0.59 12.77
N THR A 50 6.73 -0.76 11.45
CA THR A 50 6.63 0.36 10.50
C THR A 50 5.21 0.92 10.38
N ARG A 51 4.18 0.22 10.90
CA ARG A 51 2.77 0.58 10.73
C ARG A 51 2.45 2.01 11.21
N LEU A 52 2.86 2.38 12.42
CA LEU A 52 2.56 3.71 12.98
C LEU A 52 3.20 4.83 12.16
N ARG A 53 4.43 4.62 11.68
CA ARG A 53 5.11 5.55 10.76
C ARG A 53 4.29 5.69 9.48
N ASP A 54 3.91 4.56 8.88
CA ASP A 54 3.19 4.53 7.61
C ASP A 54 1.82 5.23 7.72
N GLU A 55 1.11 5.04 8.83
CA GLU A 55 -0.17 5.71 9.15
C GLU A 55 -0.02 7.23 9.35
N SER A 56 1.14 7.71 9.80
CA SER A 56 1.38 9.14 9.95
C SER A 56 1.73 9.86 8.64
N MET A 57 2.16 9.10 7.62
CA MET A 57 2.73 9.64 6.38
C MET A 57 1.83 9.40 5.16
N HIS A 58 1.47 8.16 4.86
CA HIS A 58 0.75 7.81 3.63
C HIS A 58 -0.64 8.48 3.52
N PRO A 59 -1.44 8.60 4.59
CA PRO A 59 -2.69 9.36 4.52
C PRO A 59 -2.49 10.84 4.17
N ARG A 60 -1.38 11.46 4.58
CA ARG A 60 -1.09 12.87 4.25
C ARG A 60 -0.72 13.03 2.78
N LEU A 61 0.03 12.09 2.23
CA LEU A 61 0.35 12.04 0.80
C LEU A 61 -0.92 11.79 -0.04
N ALA A 62 -1.80 10.91 0.43
CA ALA A 62 -3.12 10.69 -0.19
C ALA A 62 -4.01 11.93 -0.13
N ALA A 63 -4.07 12.61 1.01
CA ALA A 63 -4.79 13.88 1.12
C ALA A 63 -4.20 14.99 0.20
N ALA A 64 -2.94 14.85 -0.24
CA ALA A 64 -2.28 15.75 -1.20
C ALA A 64 -2.49 15.34 -2.67
N GLY A 65 -3.27 14.29 -2.96
CA GLY A 65 -3.61 13.88 -4.32
C GLY A 65 -2.76 12.74 -4.90
N TYR A 66 -2.06 11.97 -4.07
CA TYR A 66 -1.29 10.80 -4.52
C TYR A 66 -1.89 9.49 -4.02
N ALA A 67 -2.08 8.51 -4.89
CA ALA A 67 -2.32 7.15 -4.42
C ALA A 67 -1.05 6.63 -3.72
N CYS A 68 -1.19 5.98 -2.58
CA CYS A 68 -0.06 5.47 -1.80
C CYS A 68 -0.20 3.97 -1.60
N LEU A 69 0.82 3.20 -1.98
CA LEU A 69 0.81 1.75 -1.90
C LEU A 69 2.03 1.24 -1.15
N ARG A 70 1.80 0.59 -0.01
CA ARG A 70 2.82 -0.06 0.81
C ARG A 70 2.76 -1.56 0.61
N VAL A 71 3.76 -2.13 -0.04
CA VAL A 71 3.80 -3.55 -0.40
C VAL A 71 4.79 -4.29 0.48
N ASP A 72 4.36 -5.43 1.01
CA ASP A 72 5.27 -6.40 1.60
C ASP A 72 6.06 -7.09 0.48
N MET A 73 7.40 -7.03 0.54
CA MET A 73 8.21 -7.77 -0.43
C MET A 73 7.90 -9.27 -0.40
N ARG A 74 8.15 -9.96 -1.51
CA ARG A 74 7.99 -11.41 -1.61
C ARG A 74 8.68 -12.11 -0.43
N GLY A 75 8.01 -13.11 0.15
CA GLY A 75 8.50 -13.82 1.33
C GLY A 75 8.57 -13.00 2.62
N SER A 76 8.01 -11.79 2.64
CA SER A 76 7.90 -10.95 3.84
C SER A 76 6.44 -10.65 4.18
N GLY A 77 6.18 -10.46 5.47
CA GLY A 77 4.88 -10.00 5.96
C GLY A 77 3.78 -11.00 5.65
N ASP A 78 2.74 -10.52 4.98
CA ASP A 78 1.64 -11.37 4.49
C ASP A 78 1.86 -11.81 3.02
N SER A 79 2.95 -11.37 2.36
CA SER A 79 3.25 -11.77 0.99
C SER A 79 3.73 -13.22 0.94
N GLU A 80 3.23 -13.95 -0.04
CA GLU A 80 3.66 -15.31 -0.31
C GLU A 80 5.08 -15.35 -0.93
N GLY A 81 5.62 -16.56 -1.11
CA GLY A 81 6.94 -16.81 -1.70
C GLY A 81 8.07 -16.91 -0.67
N VAL A 82 9.30 -16.81 -1.15
CA VAL A 82 10.53 -16.94 -0.34
C VAL A 82 11.40 -15.70 -0.59
N MET A 83 12.09 -15.24 0.45
CA MET A 83 13.06 -14.14 0.41
C MET A 83 14.47 -14.64 0.10
#